data_AF-A0A7L1HS54-F1
#
_entry.id   AF-A0A7L1HS54-F1
#
_cell.length_a   1.000
_cell.length_b   1.000
_cell.length_c   1.000
_cell.angle_alpha   90.00
_cell.angle_beta   90.00
_cell.angle_gamma   90.00
#
_symmetry.space_group_name_H-M   'P 1'
#
loop_
_entity.id
_entity.type
_entity.pdbx_description
1 polymer ?
#
loop_
_entity_poly.entity_id
_entity_poly.type
_entity_poly.pdbx_seq_one_letter_code
_entity_poly.pdbx_strand_id
1 'polypeptide(L)'
;MATGDLKGSIRKIEQGLRLLNYPRDVDYRVLVKGDPAAFLPIISYCFTSFSTHIAELLVQCDVELAAKSDLRFIDAIYKLLRDQFQYKPVLTKQQFLQFGFAERKMQIVCDIINCVVKKHKELSNSNKVKSQARKKLRCFKCEVWSNCDNVLTVPNGSALNSQQLIFLTFFFPQHTQKKPQVERHPGNDVSSDLHPLPIPAQGGEEEELFPDHDVVEVKCDEVTEDNSQLEFLKSQLADCQEKLQKLDWMEDKLHGLEEKLKGKVVIDEKDWNNLLCRVLLLETQLVLETKK
;
A
#
# COMPACT_ATOMS: atom_id res chain seq x y z
N MET A 1 -37.67 -1.12 7.75
CA MET A 1 -36.36 -1.69 8.16
C MET A 1 -35.74 -0.71 9.13
N ALA A 2 -35.36 -1.16 10.32
CA ALA A 2 -34.77 -0.30 11.33
C ALA A 2 -33.43 0.25 10.80
N THR A 3 -33.35 1.58 10.65
CA THR A 3 -32.08 2.29 10.46
C THR A 3 -31.23 1.97 11.68
N GLY A 4 -30.19 1.14 11.53
CA GLY A 4 -29.43 0.65 12.67
C GLY A 4 -28.48 1.70 13.23
N ASP A 5 -27.68 1.28 14.22
CA ASP A 5 -26.80 2.17 14.98
C ASP A 5 -25.58 2.62 14.14
N LEU A 6 -25.77 3.72 13.42
CA LEU A 6 -24.73 4.33 12.60
C LEU A 6 -23.57 4.85 13.47
N LYS A 7 -23.86 5.36 14.67
CA LYS A 7 -22.83 5.87 15.59
C LYS A 7 -21.95 4.74 16.11
N GLY A 8 -22.55 3.60 16.44
CA GLY A 8 -21.82 2.37 16.78
C GLY A 8 -20.96 1.88 15.62
N SER A 9 -21.49 1.95 14.39
CA SER A 9 -20.78 1.53 13.18
C SER A 9 -19.55 2.41 12.88
N ILE A 10 -19.67 3.73 13.07
CA ILE A 10 -18.53 4.66 12.96
C ILE A 10 -17.44 4.32 13.98
N ARG A 11 -17.80 4.10 15.24
CA ARG A 11 -16.84 3.72 16.29
C ARG A 11 -16.09 2.43 15.96
N LYS A 12 -16.78 1.44 15.39
CA LYS A 12 -16.16 0.18 14.95
C LYS A 12 -15.18 0.41 13.80
N ILE A 13 -15.53 1.25 12.83
CA ILE A 13 -14.60 1.63 11.75
C ILE A 13 -13.38 2.34 12.32
N GLU A 14 -13.56 3.34 13.17
CA GLU A 14 -12.46 4.07 13.79
C GLU A 14 -11.49 3.13 14.50
N GLN A 15 -12.02 2.19 15.28
CA GLN A 15 -11.22 1.17 15.93
C GLN A 15 -10.48 0.28 14.91
N GLY A 16 -11.17 -0.16 13.85
CA GLY A 16 -10.57 -0.96 12.78
C GLY A 16 -9.45 -0.22 12.05
N LEU A 17 -9.62 1.05 11.75
CA LEU A 17 -8.60 1.89 11.08
C LEU A 17 -7.36 2.08 11.96
N ARG A 18 -7.52 2.19 13.28
CA ARG A 18 -6.39 2.22 14.23
C ARG A 18 -5.63 0.89 14.22
N LEU A 19 -6.32 -0.25 14.12
CA LEU A 19 -5.66 -1.56 14.01
C LEU A 19 -4.85 -1.69 12.73
N LEU A 20 -5.26 -1.01 11.66
CA LEU A 20 -4.56 -1.00 10.37
C LEU A 20 -3.46 0.07 10.27
N ASN A 21 -3.34 0.96 11.24
CA ASN A 21 -2.54 2.19 11.16
C ASN A 21 -2.80 2.96 9.86
N TYR A 22 -4.08 3.17 9.53
CA TYR A 22 -4.46 3.82 8.28
C TYR A 22 -3.92 5.27 8.24
N PRO A 23 -3.14 5.65 7.21
CA PRO A 23 -2.37 6.89 7.22
C PRO A 23 -3.15 8.13 6.76
N ARG A 24 -4.34 7.97 6.16
CA ARG A 24 -5.14 9.11 5.65
C ARG A 24 -6.26 9.47 6.62
N ASP A 25 -6.58 10.75 6.66
CA ASP A 25 -7.77 11.21 7.37
C ASP A 25 -9.04 10.72 6.66
N VAL A 26 -10.00 10.24 7.46
CA VAL A 26 -11.27 9.71 6.96
C VAL A 26 -12.39 10.72 7.23
N ASP A 27 -13.05 11.16 6.17
CA ASP A 27 -14.20 12.07 6.26
C ASP A 27 -15.45 11.35 6.75
N TYR A 28 -15.64 11.29 8.08
CA TYR A 28 -16.80 10.66 8.70
C TYR A 28 -18.15 11.26 8.25
N ARG A 29 -18.17 12.53 7.81
CA ARG A 29 -19.37 13.18 7.26
C ARG A 29 -19.84 12.52 5.96
N VAL A 30 -18.90 12.18 5.09
CA VAL A 30 -19.14 11.55 3.78
C VAL A 30 -19.43 10.05 3.97
N LEU A 31 -18.79 9.44 4.96
CA LEU A 31 -19.05 8.07 5.40
C LEU A 31 -20.49 7.88 5.89
N VAL A 32 -21.00 8.81 6.70
CA VAL A 32 -22.39 8.82 7.21
C VAL A 32 -23.41 8.94 6.09
N LYS A 33 -23.09 9.67 5.02
CA LYS A 33 -23.92 9.77 3.81
C LYS A 33 -23.90 8.48 2.97
N GLY A 34 -22.97 7.57 3.25
CA GLY A 34 -22.84 6.32 2.52
C GLY A 34 -22.29 6.51 1.11
N ASP A 35 -21.45 7.52 0.90
CA ASP A 35 -20.77 7.72 -0.39
C ASP A 35 -19.70 6.61 -0.57
N PRO A 36 -19.73 5.82 -1.65
CA PRO A 36 -18.71 4.80 -1.92
C PRO A 36 -17.29 5.35 -1.94
N ALA A 37 -17.06 6.58 -2.42
CA ALA A 37 -15.73 7.14 -2.62
C ALA A 37 -14.92 7.24 -1.31
N ALA A 38 -15.59 7.33 -0.16
CA ALA A 38 -14.93 7.31 1.14
C ALA A 38 -14.48 5.91 1.59
N PHE A 39 -15.14 4.85 1.12
CA PHE A 39 -14.84 3.47 1.52
C PHE A 39 -13.79 2.80 0.64
N LEU A 40 -13.73 3.13 -0.65
CA LEU A 40 -12.81 2.49 -1.61
C LEU A 40 -11.34 2.63 -1.21
N PRO A 41 -10.83 3.80 -0.78
CA PRO A 41 -9.42 3.96 -0.40
C PRO A 41 -9.05 3.13 0.83
N ILE A 42 -9.98 2.99 1.78
CA ILE A 42 -9.81 2.17 2.97
C ILE A 42 -9.67 0.70 2.57
N ILE A 43 -10.59 0.22 1.73
CA ILE A 43 -10.57 -1.18 1.24
C ILE A 43 -9.29 -1.45 0.45
N SER A 44 -8.90 -0.55 -0.45
CA SER A 44 -7.67 -0.68 -1.24
C SER A 44 -6.46 -0.84 -0.32
N TYR A 45 -6.31 0.06 0.65
CA TYR A 45 -5.21 0.00 1.63
C TYR A 45 -5.15 -1.33 2.39
N CYS A 46 -6.30 -1.89 2.78
CA CYS A 46 -6.36 -3.16 3.51
C CYS A 46 -5.63 -4.30 2.75
N PHE A 47 -5.75 -4.34 1.42
CA PHE A 47 -5.20 -5.44 0.62
C PHE A 47 -3.83 -5.13 0.04
N THR A 48 -3.53 -3.87 -0.28
CA THR A 48 -2.29 -3.51 -0.98
C THR A 48 -1.18 -3.05 -0.04
N SER A 49 -1.52 -2.37 1.06
CA SER A 49 -0.55 -1.57 1.81
C SER A 49 -0.46 -1.92 3.29
N PHE A 50 -1.48 -2.58 3.86
CA PHE A 50 -1.46 -2.97 5.27
C PHE A 50 -0.39 -4.03 5.59
N SER A 51 -0.25 -5.07 4.76
CA SER A 51 0.68 -6.16 5.00
C SER A 51 1.22 -6.73 3.70
N THR A 52 2.55 -6.93 3.65
CA THR A 52 3.24 -7.60 2.54
C THR A 52 2.68 -8.99 2.24
N HIS A 53 2.42 -9.82 3.26
CA HIS A 53 1.84 -11.15 3.07
C HIS A 53 0.43 -11.16 2.43
N ILE A 54 -0.35 -10.11 2.66
CA ILE A 54 -1.68 -10.00 2.06
C ILE A 54 -1.56 -9.54 0.60
N ALA A 55 -0.63 -8.63 0.31
CA ALA A 55 -0.31 -8.23 -1.06
C ALA A 55 0.28 -9.41 -1.87
N GLU A 56 1.16 -10.22 -1.28
CA GLU A 56 1.66 -11.45 -1.90
C GLU A 56 0.53 -12.45 -2.20
N LEU A 57 -0.41 -12.63 -1.25
CA LEU A 57 -1.58 -13.47 -1.46
C LEU A 57 -2.44 -12.93 -2.61
N LEU A 58 -2.57 -11.62 -2.75
CA LEU A 58 -3.29 -10.99 -3.86
C LEU A 58 -2.66 -11.36 -5.21
N VAL A 59 -1.33 -11.28 -5.31
CA VAL A 59 -0.57 -11.66 -6.51
C VAL A 59 -0.75 -13.15 -6.82
N GLN A 60 -0.70 -14.02 -5.80
CA GLN A 60 -0.95 -15.46 -5.98
C GLN A 60 -2.37 -15.78 -6.48
N CYS A 61 -3.33 -14.92 -6.17
CA CYS A 61 -4.71 -15.06 -6.63
C CYS A 61 -4.96 -14.46 -8.02
N ASP A 62 -3.94 -13.82 -8.61
CA ASP A 62 -4.02 -13.11 -9.90
C ASP A 62 -5.17 -12.07 -9.92
N VAL A 63 -5.33 -11.36 -8.81
CA VAL A 63 -6.38 -10.33 -8.66
C VAL A 63 -5.75 -8.95 -8.77
N GLU A 64 -5.93 -8.31 -9.93
CA GLU A 64 -5.50 -6.92 -10.13
C GLU A 64 -6.47 -5.94 -9.46
N LEU A 65 -6.01 -5.30 -8.37
CA LEU A 65 -6.76 -4.21 -7.72
C LEU A 65 -6.50 -2.83 -8.34
N ALA A 66 -5.51 -2.70 -9.24
CA ALA A 66 -5.21 -1.48 -9.98
C ALA A 66 -6.20 -1.26 -11.14
N ALA A 67 -7.50 -1.36 -10.85
CA ALA A 67 -8.53 -1.26 -11.86
C ALA A 67 -8.80 0.21 -12.26
N LYS A 68 -9.12 0.42 -13.54
CA LYS A 68 -9.42 1.74 -14.12
C LYS A 68 -10.79 2.29 -13.72
N SER A 69 -11.63 1.50 -13.05
CA SER A 69 -12.97 1.91 -12.61
C SER A 69 -13.37 1.27 -11.28
N ASP A 70 -14.16 1.99 -10.48
CA ASP A 70 -14.64 1.56 -9.16
C ASP A 70 -15.43 0.24 -9.22
N LEU A 71 -16.18 0.02 -10.30
CA LEU A 71 -16.93 -1.22 -10.50
C LEU A 71 -16.01 -2.43 -10.64
N ARG A 72 -14.95 -2.31 -11.45
CA ARG A 72 -13.98 -3.40 -11.63
C ARG A 72 -13.19 -3.65 -10.35
N PHE A 73 -12.85 -2.58 -9.62
CA PHE A 73 -12.23 -2.69 -8.31
C PHE A 73 -13.12 -3.47 -7.32
N ILE A 74 -14.40 -3.09 -7.17
CA ILE A 74 -15.33 -3.79 -6.27
C ILE A 74 -15.60 -5.23 -6.72
N ASP A 75 -15.67 -5.49 -8.03
CA ASP A 75 -15.78 -6.84 -8.57
C ASP A 75 -14.62 -7.73 -8.13
N ALA A 76 -13.38 -7.22 -8.27
CA ALA A 76 -12.16 -7.90 -7.86
C ALA A 76 -12.14 -8.17 -6.35
N ILE A 77 -12.48 -7.16 -5.53
CA ILE A 77 -12.56 -7.29 -4.07
C ILE A 77 -13.60 -8.34 -3.67
N TYR A 78 -14.78 -8.35 -4.28
CA TYR A 78 -15.85 -9.28 -3.91
C TYR A 78 -15.51 -10.73 -4.28
N LYS A 79 -14.79 -10.91 -5.39
CA LYS A 79 -14.24 -12.22 -5.77
C LYS A 79 -13.19 -12.67 -4.75
N LEU A 80 -12.23 -11.80 -4.43
CA LEU A 80 -11.19 -12.08 -3.43
C LEU A 80 -11.77 -12.44 -2.05
N LEU A 81 -12.75 -11.67 -1.57
CA LEU A 81 -13.42 -11.92 -0.29
C LEU A 81 -14.09 -13.28 -0.23
N ARG A 82 -14.73 -13.70 -1.34
CA ARG A 82 -15.37 -15.00 -1.43
C ARG A 82 -14.36 -16.14 -1.46
N ASP A 83 -13.33 -15.99 -2.29
CA ASP A 83 -12.41 -17.09 -2.60
C ASP A 83 -11.40 -17.30 -1.47
N GLN A 84 -10.84 -16.22 -0.93
CA GLN A 84 -9.75 -16.27 0.06
C GLN A 84 -10.23 -16.11 1.49
N PHE A 85 -11.23 -15.25 1.72
CA PHE A 85 -11.72 -14.92 3.05
C PHE A 85 -13.02 -15.64 3.42
N GLN A 86 -13.63 -16.36 2.46
CA GLN A 86 -14.94 -17.05 2.61
C GLN A 86 -16.04 -16.12 3.14
N TYR A 87 -15.89 -14.82 2.89
CA TYR A 87 -16.85 -13.80 3.31
C TYR A 87 -17.77 -13.47 2.14
N LYS A 88 -19.08 -13.47 2.40
CA LYS A 88 -20.11 -13.07 1.44
C LYS A 88 -20.61 -11.68 1.81
N PRO A 89 -20.27 -10.63 1.05
CA PRO A 89 -20.79 -9.28 1.31
C PRO A 89 -22.32 -9.23 1.31
N VAL A 90 -22.88 -8.45 2.22
CA VAL A 90 -24.35 -8.31 2.41
C VAL A 90 -24.98 -7.48 1.28
N LEU A 91 -24.23 -6.52 0.72
CA LEU A 91 -24.68 -5.68 -0.40
C LEU A 91 -24.22 -6.27 -1.73
N THR A 92 -24.98 -6.00 -2.79
CA THR A 92 -24.52 -6.23 -4.17
C THR A 92 -23.50 -5.17 -4.59
N LYS A 93 -22.70 -5.48 -5.61
CA LYS A 93 -21.69 -4.56 -6.17
C LYS A 93 -22.28 -3.20 -6.54
N GLN A 94 -23.45 -3.20 -7.18
CA GLN A 94 -24.17 -1.98 -7.57
C GLN A 94 -24.68 -1.21 -6.35
N GLN A 95 -25.26 -1.89 -5.35
CA GLN A 95 -25.72 -1.24 -4.12
C GLN A 95 -24.55 -0.66 -3.30
N PHE A 96 -23.37 -1.28 -3.37
CA PHE A 96 -22.18 -0.73 -2.74
C PHE A 96 -21.73 0.58 -3.40
N LEU A 97 -21.86 0.70 -4.72
CA LEU A 97 -21.49 1.89 -5.49
C LEU A 97 -22.59 2.96 -5.57
N GLN A 98 -23.82 2.64 -5.15
CA GLN A 98 -24.91 3.63 -5.05
C GLN A 98 -24.76 4.46 -3.78
N PHE A 99 -25.10 5.75 -3.82
CA PHE A 99 -25.17 6.57 -2.60
C PHE A 99 -26.18 6.00 -1.59
N GLY A 100 -25.85 6.06 -0.30
CA GLY A 100 -26.66 5.52 0.79
C GLY A 100 -26.12 4.19 1.34
N PHE A 101 -27.00 3.38 1.96
CA PHE A 101 -26.65 2.12 2.64
C PHE A 101 -25.46 2.24 3.62
N ALA A 102 -25.27 3.42 4.23
CA ALA A 102 -24.07 3.77 4.98
C ALA A 102 -23.70 2.72 6.03
N GLU A 103 -24.65 2.34 6.88
CA GLU A 103 -24.45 1.33 7.92
C GLU A 103 -23.96 -0.01 7.36
N ARG A 104 -24.58 -0.51 6.28
CA ARG A 104 -24.23 -1.80 5.68
C ARG A 104 -22.87 -1.74 5.00
N LYS A 105 -22.52 -0.62 4.37
CA LYS A 105 -21.17 -0.41 3.82
C LYS A 105 -20.13 -0.35 4.93
N MET A 106 -20.45 0.35 6.02
CA MET A 106 -19.56 0.43 7.17
C MET A 106 -19.30 -0.95 7.78
N GLN A 107 -20.36 -1.77 7.90
CA GLN A 107 -20.24 -3.15 8.36
C GLN A 107 -19.36 -3.98 7.43
N ILE A 108 -19.57 -3.90 6.11
CA ILE A 108 -18.71 -4.60 5.14
C ILE A 108 -17.24 -4.20 5.32
N VAL A 109 -16.96 -2.91 5.46
CA VAL A 109 -15.58 -2.45 5.66
C VAL A 109 -15.01 -2.95 6.99
N CYS A 110 -15.77 -2.90 8.09
CA CYS A 110 -15.32 -3.47 9.36
C CYS A 110 -15.00 -4.97 9.25
N ASP A 111 -15.85 -5.72 8.56
CA ASP A 111 -15.66 -7.15 8.35
C ASP A 111 -14.40 -7.40 7.51
N ILE A 112 -14.17 -6.62 6.44
CA ILE A 112 -12.95 -6.67 5.63
C ILE A 112 -11.71 -6.45 6.49
N ILE A 113 -11.71 -5.40 7.31
CA ILE A 113 -10.59 -5.08 8.21
C ILE A 113 -10.29 -6.27 9.14
N ASN A 114 -11.32 -6.82 9.77
CA ASN A 114 -11.17 -7.95 10.69
C ASN A 114 -10.66 -9.22 9.96
N CYS A 115 -11.20 -9.50 8.77
CA CYS A 115 -10.78 -10.60 7.91
C CYS A 115 -9.30 -10.48 7.54
N VAL A 116 -8.87 -9.29 7.10
CA VAL A 116 -7.48 -9.02 6.71
C VAL A 116 -6.53 -9.11 7.89
N VAL A 117 -6.87 -8.49 9.02
CA VAL A 117 -6.05 -8.57 10.25
C VAL A 117 -5.92 -10.01 10.74
N LYS A 118 -7.00 -10.78 10.71
CA LYS A 118 -6.98 -12.20 11.09
C LYS A 118 -6.10 -13.03 10.15
N LYS A 119 -6.26 -12.86 8.83
CA LYS A 119 -5.42 -13.56 7.84
C LYS A 119 -3.96 -13.17 7.93
N HIS A 120 -3.65 -11.89 8.17
CA HIS A 120 -2.28 -11.44 8.37
C HIS A 120 -1.63 -12.20 9.53
N LYS A 121 -2.33 -12.31 10.68
CA LYS A 121 -1.84 -13.08 11.84
C LYS A 121 -1.62 -14.57 11.53
N GLU A 122 -2.52 -15.18 10.76
CA GLU A 122 -2.38 -16.58 10.32
C GLU A 122 -1.14 -16.76 9.44
N LEU A 123 -0.93 -15.89 8.45
CA LEU A 123 0.20 -15.94 7.54
C LEU A 123 1.53 -15.63 8.25
N SER A 124 1.57 -14.60 9.09
CA SER A 124 2.78 -14.22 9.84
C SER A 124 3.23 -15.31 10.81
N ASN A 125 2.28 -16.00 11.45
CA ASN A 125 2.60 -17.12 12.35
C ASN A 125 3.03 -18.36 11.58
N SER A 126 2.41 -18.62 10.42
CA SER A 126 2.81 -19.73 9.55
C SER A 126 4.24 -19.57 9.00
N ASN A 127 4.70 -18.33 8.81
CA ASN A 127 6.06 -18.05 8.33
C ASN A 127 7.13 -18.20 9.43
N LYS A 128 6.78 -18.01 10.72
CA LYS A 128 7.68 -18.32 11.84
C LYS A 128 7.89 -19.82 12.05
N VAL A 129 6.87 -20.64 11.73
CA VAL A 129 6.92 -22.10 11.88
C VAL A 129 7.44 -22.79 10.61
N LYS A 130 7.50 -22.13 9.45
CA LYS A 130 7.98 -22.70 8.18
C LYS A 130 9.51 -22.87 8.05
N SER A 131 10.29 -22.64 9.10
CA SER A 131 11.58 -23.34 9.24
C SER A 131 11.42 -24.83 9.60
N GLN A 132 10.19 -25.29 9.90
CA GLN A 132 9.84 -26.70 10.03
C GLN A 132 8.49 -27.01 9.35
N ALA A 133 8.60 -27.76 8.25
CA ALA A 133 7.55 -28.58 7.65
C ALA A 133 6.29 -27.88 7.09
N ARG A 134 6.40 -27.57 5.79
CA ARG A 134 5.35 -27.59 4.75
C ARG A 134 4.14 -28.47 5.12
N LYS A 135 2.96 -27.89 5.41
CA LYS A 135 1.67 -28.58 5.31
C LYS A 135 0.49 -27.64 5.03
N LYS A 136 -0.39 -28.16 4.17
CA LYS A 136 -1.56 -27.61 3.46
C LYS A 136 -2.38 -26.53 4.19
N LEU A 137 -2.68 -25.48 3.44
CA LEU A 137 -3.78 -24.54 3.72
C LEU A 137 -5.12 -25.30 3.64
N ARG A 138 -5.86 -25.35 4.75
CA ARG A 138 -7.32 -25.53 4.73
C ARG A 138 -7.91 -24.58 5.77
N CYS A 139 -8.57 -23.54 5.29
CA CYS A 139 -9.13 -22.46 6.10
C CYS A 139 -10.40 -22.92 6.83
N PHE A 140 -10.46 -22.68 8.13
CA PHE A 140 -11.57 -22.99 9.02
C PHE A 140 -12.71 -21.97 8.88
N LYS A 141 -13.97 -22.47 8.94
CA LYS A 141 -15.22 -21.72 8.95
C LYS A 141 -15.20 -20.58 9.98
N CYS A 142 -15.71 -19.41 9.60
CA CYS A 142 -16.17 -18.39 10.54
C CYS A 142 -17.68 -18.62 10.72
N GLU A 143 -18.10 -19.14 11.88
CA GLU A 143 -19.52 -19.33 12.17
C GLU A 143 -20.18 -18.00 12.56
N VAL A 144 -21.36 -17.82 11.98
CA VAL A 144 -22.26 -16.68 12.08
C VAL A 144 -22.87 -16.62 13.48
N TRP A 145 -22.80 -15.45 14.11
CA TRP A 145 -23.50 -15.15 15.36
C TRP A 145 -25.00 -15.06 15.09
N SER A 146 -25.80 -15.92 15.72
CA SER A 146 -27.26 -15.78 15.77
C SER A 146 -27.85 -16.36 17.06
N ASN A 147 -28.35 -15.43 17.87
CA ASN A 147 -29.45 -15.47 18.84
C ASN A 147 -29.39 -16.20 20.19
N CYS A 148 -30.06 -15.49 21.11
CA CYS A 148 -30.34 -15.65 22.53
C CYS A 148 -31.10 -16.92 22.91
N ASP A 149 -30.87 -17.44 24.11
CA ASP A 149 -31.84 -17.36 25.20
C ASP A 149 -31.26 -17.77 26.57
N ASN A 150 -31.88 -17.14 27.57
CA ASN A 150 -31.75 -17.12 29.03
C ASN A 150 -31.27 -18.39 29.77
N VAL A 151 -30.52 -18.21 30.88
CA VAL A 151 -30.98 -18.48 32.27
C VAL A 151 -29.84 -18.25 33.29
N LEU A 152 -30.21 -17.55 34.34
CA LEU A 152 -29.55 -17.20 35.59
C LEU A 152 -29.04 -18.42 36.39
N THR A 153 -27.78 -18.40 36.88
CA THR A 153 -27.37 -18.64 38.29
C THR A 153 -25.84 -18.71 38.44
N VAL A 154 -25.31 -17.85 39.32
CA VAL A 154 -23.98 -17.86 40.00
C VAL A 154 -24.25 -18.35 41.44
N PRO A 155 -23.32 -18.86 42.31
CA PRO A 155 -21.83 -18.86 42.35
C PRO A 155 -21.25 -20.29 42.52
N ASN A 156 -19.94 -20.59 42.54
CA ASN A 156 -18.86 -20.06 43.36
C ASN A 156 -17.53 -20.75 42.97
N GLY A 157 -16.38 -20.08 43.16
CA GLY A 157 -15.13 -20.76 43.52
C GLY A 157 -14.03 -20.94 42.46
N SER A 158 -13.01 -20.07 42.57
CA SER A 158 -11.56 -20.33 42.38
C SER A 158 -10.90 -20.28 40.98
N ALA A 159 -10.13 -19.19 40.84
CA ALA A 159 -8.71 -19.12 40.48
C ALA A 159 -8.26 -19.19 39.00
N LEU A 160 -7.22 -18.36 38.74
CA LEU A 160 -6.31 -18.29 37.57
C LEU A 160 -6.84 -17.47 36.38
N ASN A 161 -6.11 -16.56 35.72
CA ASN A 161 -4.73 -16.09 35.79
C ASN A 161 -4.67 -14.74 35.05
N SER A 162 -4.08 -13.73 35.68
CA SER A 162 -3.77 -12.42 35.12
C SER A 162 -2.53 -12.50 34.22
N GLN A 163 -2.69 -12.72 32.90
CA GLN A 163 -1.53 -12.69 31.99
C GLN A 163 -1.80 -12.36 30.52
N GLN A 164 -2.92 -11.71 30.17
CA GLN A 164 -3.22 -11.36 28.76
C GLN A 164 -3.30 -9.86 28.43
N LEU A 165 -2.95 -8.97 29.37
CA LEU A 165 -3.04 -7.51 29.13
C LEU A 165 -1.70 -6.76 29.15
N ILE A 166 -0.55 -7.46 29.11
CA ILE A 166 0.78 -6.82 29.20
C ILE A 166 1.65 -7.05 27.94
N PHE A 167 1.23 -7.90 27.00
CA PHE A 167 2.04 -8.20 25.81
C PHE A 167 1.87 -7.24 24.62
N LEU A 168 0.96 -6.27 24.70
CA LEU A 168 0.70 -5.33 23.58
C LEU A 168 1.58 -4.07 23.61
N THR A 169 2.39 -3.86 24.64
CA THR A 169 3.21 -2.65 24.81
C THR A 169 4.71 -2.85 24.54
N PHE A 170 5.17 -4.07 24.21
CA PHE A 170 6.59 -4.38 24.06
C PHE A 170 7.06 -4.73 22.63
N PHE A 171 6.20 -4.61 21.63
CA PHE A 171 6.56 -4.94 20.24
C PHE A 171 6.33 -3.76 19.27
N PHE A 172 6.92 -2.61 19.60
CA PHE A 172 7.20 -1.56 18.62
C PHE A 172 8.59 -0.98 18.92
N PRO A 173 9.60 -1.20 18.06
CA PRO A 173 10.81 -0.40 18.09
C PRO A 173 10.41 1.03 17.74
N GLN A 174 10.65 1.96 18.66
CA GLN A 174 10.57 3.38 18.39
C GLN A 174 11.56 3.70 17.28
N HIS A 175 11.06 4.13 16.12
CA HIS A 175 11.87 4.85 15.16
C HIS A 175 12.22 6.20 15.80
N THR A 176 13.39 6.26 16.40
CA THR A 176 13.95 7.46 17.01
C THR A 176 14.10 8.54 15.95
N GLN A 177 13.48 9.69 16.19
CA GLN A 177 13.76 10.92 15.46
C GLN A 177 15.24 11.27 15.63
N LYS A 178 16.01 11.26 14.53
CA LYS A 178 17.32 11.92 14.50
C LYS A 178 17.10 13.40 14.19
N LYS A 179 17.45 14.26 15.15
CA LYS A 179 17.71 15.70 14.95
C LYS A 179 18.97 15.88 14.08
N PRO A 180 19.10 17.02 13.37
CA PRO A 180 20.18 17.21 12.40
C PRO A 180 21.49 17.51 13.14
N GLN A 181 22.55 16.78 12.78
CA GLN A 181 23.89 17.08 13.24
C GLN A 181 24.75 17.41 12.02
N VAL A 182 25.23 18.65 11.99
CA VAL A 182 26.15 19.20 10.99
C VAL A 182 27.45 18.40 11.06
N GLU A 183 27.80 17.71 9.98
CA GLU A 183 29.10 17.06 9.82
C GLU A 183 29.94 17.90 8.88
N ARG A 184 31.03 18.47 9.40
CA ARG A 184 32.02 19.19 8.61
C ARG A 184 32.88 18.17 7.87
N HIS A 185 33.04 18.38 6.56
CA HIS A 185 34.01 17.69 5.74
C HIS A 185 35.43 17.76 6.34
N PRO A 186 36.23 16.69 6.19
CA PRO A 186 37.64 16.83 5.88
C PRO A 186 37.86 16.44 4.41
N GLY A 187 38.58 17.30 3.69
CA GLY A 187 38.97 17.08 2.31
C GLY A 187 39.91 15.89 2.16
N ASN A 188 39.93 15.33 0.95
CA ASN A 188 41.05 14.51 0.54
C ASN A 188 41.37 14.77 -0.94
N ASP A 189 42.66 14.95 -1.17
CA ASP A 189 43.26 15.53 -2.36
C ASP A 189 43.33 14.58 -3.55
N VAL A 190 43.50 15.24 -4.69
CA VAL A 190 43.75 14.81 -6.06
C VAL A 190 44.91 13.81 -6.21
N SER A 191 44.70 12.76 -7.03
CA SER A 191 45.67 12.23 -8.00
C SER A 191 44.93 11.19 -8.88
N SER A 192 44.59 11.46 -10.14
CA SER A 192 45.43 11.28 -11.35
C SER A 192 46.26 10.00 -11.32
N ASP A 193 45.83 8.97 -12.05
CA ASP A 193 46.63 8.40 -13.14
C ASP A 193 45.87 7.36 -13.98
N LEU A 194 45.94 7.59 -15.29
CA LEU A 194 45.56 6.70 -16.38
C LEU A 194 46.75 5.76 -16.67
N HIS A 195 46.52 4.46 -16.95
CA HIS A 195 47.36 3.79 -17.96
C HIS A 195 46.68 2.53 -18.58
N PRO A 196 46.91 2.24 -19.88
CA PRO A 196 46.17 1.27 -20.69
C PRO A 196 46.82 -0.13 -20.76
N LEU A 197 46.00 -1.11 -21.17
CA LEU A 197 46.37 -2.50 -21.47
C LEU A 197 47.18 -2.63 -22.78
N PRO A 198 48.16 -3.56 -22.86
CA PRO A 198 48.97 -3.76 -24.06
C PRO A 198 48.37 -4.78 -25.05
N ILE A 199 48.50 -4.44 -26.33
CA ILE A 199 48.32 -5.30 -27.52
C ILE A 199 49.61 -6.12 -27.72
N PRO A 200 49.55 -7.41 -28.12
CA PRO A 200 50.64 -8.06 -28.82
C PRO A 200 50.38 -8.07 -30.33
N ALA A 201 51.33 -7.50 -31.07
CA ALA A 201 51.48 -7.63 -32.50
C ALA A 201 52.26 -8.92 -32.81
N GLN A 202 51.84 -9.69 -33.81
CA GLN A 202 52.73 -10.58 -34.54
C GLN A 202 52.23 -10.73 -35.98
N GLY A 203 53.04 -10.26 -36.92
CA GLY A 203 52.86 -10.49 -38.35
C GLY A 203 53.43 -11.84 -38.77
N GLY A 204 52.99 -12.29 -39.94
CA GLY A 204 53.46 -13.47 -40.64
C GLY A 204 52.54 -13.76 -41.82
N GLU A 205 52.99 -13.35 -43.00
CA GLU A 205 52.45 -13.69 -44.31
C GLU A 205 52.58 -15.20 -44.55
N GLU A 206 51.57 -15.83 -45.19
CA GLU A 206 51.76 -16.89 -46.18
C GLU A 206 50.41 -17.25 -46.84
N GLU A 207 50.47 -17.46 -48.15
CA GLU A 207 49.37 -17.60 -49.10
C GLU A 207 48.74 -19.00 -49.12
N GLU A 208 47.60 -19.08 -49.82
CA GLU A 208 47.03 -20.25 -50.50
C GLU A 208 46.41 -21.39 -49.67
N LEU A 209 45.10 -21.61 -49.86
CA LEU A 209 44.55 -22.59 -50.83
C LEU A 209 43.15 -23.02 -50.35
N PHE A 210 42.11 -22.82 -51.16
CA PHE A 210 40.85 -23.57 -51.02
C PHE A 210 41.08 -25.00 -51.54
N PRO A 211 40.46 -26.01 -50.92
CA PRO A 211 39.34 -26.62 -51.63
C PRO A 211 38.17 -27.05 -50.75
N ASP A 212 37.01 -26.89 -51.38
CA ASP A 212 35.67 -27.37 -51.10
C ASP A 212 35.60 -28.90 -50.84
N HIS A 213 34.88 -29.34 -49.80
CA HIS A 213 33.83 -30.38 -49.91
C HIS A 213 33.18 -30.75 -48.56
N ASP A 214 31.88 -31.05 -48.67
CA ASP A 214 31.04 -31.94 -47.85
C ASP A 214 30.30 -31.40 -46.62
N VAL A 215 29.08 -30.94 -46.92
CA VAL A 215 27.79 -31.42 -46.37
C VAL A 215 27.87 -32.11 -45.00
N VAL A 216 27.55 -31.34 -43.95
CA VAL A 216 26.67 -31.85 -42.88
C VAL A 216 25.62 -30.78 -42.61
N GLU A 217 24.42 -31.08 -43.08
CA GLU A 217 23.17 -30.42 -42.73
C GLU A 217 22.93 -30.53 -41.22
N VAL A 218 23.44 -29.54 -40.46
CA VAL A 218 23.04 -29.35 -39.07
C VAL A 218 21.77 -28.50 -39.08
N LYS A 219 20.67 -29.22 -38.97
CA LYS A 219 19.31 -28.76 -38.73
C LYS A 219 19.25 -27.59 -37.74
N CYS A 220 19.17 -26.36 -38.26
CA CYS A 220 18.88 -25.16 -37.47
C CYS A 220 17.37 -25.05 -37.26
N ASP A 221 16.82 -25.69 -36.24
CA ASP A 221 15.40 -25.55 -35.85
C ASP A 221 15.19 -24.80 -34.52
N GLU A 222 16.22 -24.15 -33.94
CA GLU A 222 16.10 -23.41 -32.66
C GLU A 222 16.36 -21.89 -32.74
N VAL A 223 16.68 -21.32 -33.92
CA VAL A 223 17.12 -19.90 -34.02
C VAL A 223 15.95 -18.90 -34.04
N THR A 224 14.70 -19.33 -34.17
CA THR A 224 13.55 -18.41 -34.29
C THR A 224 12.91 -18.03 -32.95
N GLU A 225 13.01 -18.88 -31.93
CA GLU A 225 12.30 -18.65 -30.66
C GLU A 225 13.04 -17.63 -29.78
N ASP A 226 14.38 -17.71 -29.72
CA ASP A 226 15.23 -16.77 -28.99
C ASP A 226 15.17 -15.34 -29.55
N ASN A 227 15.05 -15.19 -30.87
CA ASN A 227 14.93 -13.87 -31.51
C ASN A 227 13.63 -13.15 -31.13
N SER A 228 12.53 -13.89 -30.97
CA SER A 228 11.24 -13.32 -30.55
C SER A 228 11.27 -12.86 -29.09
N GLN A 229 11.95 -13.62 -28.22
CA GLN A 229 12.15 -13.24 -26.82
C GLN A 229 13.10 -12.04 -26.69
N LEU A 230 14.14 -11.97 -27.52
CA LEU A 230 15.09 -10.85 -27.56
C LEU A 230 14.41 -9.55 -28.00
N GLU A 231 13.58 -9.56 -29.05
CA GLU A 231 12.83 -8.38 -29.47
C GLU A 231 11.75 -7.96 -28.45
N PHE A 232 11.15 -8.92 -27.74
CA PHE A 232 10.22 -8.62 -26.64
C PHE A 232 10.92 -7.97 -25.43
N LEU A 233 12.11 -8.45 -25.06
CA LEU A 233 12.90 -7.85 -23.99
C LEU A 233 13.41 -6.46 -24.38
N LYS A 234 13.78 -6.27 -25.65
CA LYS A 234 14.22 -4.98 -26.19
C LYS A 234 13.09 -3.94 -26.20
N SER A 235 11.86 -4.34 -26.55
CA SER A 235 10.69 -3.46 -26.44
C SER A 235 10.36 -3.12 -24.99
N GLN A 236 10.42 -4.07 -24.06
CA GLN A 236 10.27 -3.77 -22.64
C GLN A 236 11.36 -2.85 -22.09
N LEU A 237 12.60 -3.00 -22.54
CA LEU A 237 13.70 -2.12 -22.14
C LEU A 237 13.47 -0.70 -22.65
N ALA A 238 13.01 -0.55 -23.90
CA ALA A 238 12.64 0.74 -24.47
C ALA A 238 11.50 1.41 -23.69
N ASP A 239 10.46 0.67 -23.33
CA ASP A 239 9.36 1.15 -22.49
C ASP A 239 9.84 1.59 -21.10
N CYS A 240 10.79 0.85 -20.51
CA CYS A 240 11.38 1.21 -19.23
C CYS A 240 12.24 2.48 -19.34
N GLN A 241 12.97 2.63 -20.45
CA GLN A 241 13.78 3.82 -20.72
C GLN A 241 12.90 5.07 -20.92
N GLU A 242 11.77 4.96 -21.61
CA GLU A 242 10.82 6.07 -21.75
C GLU A 242 10.22 6.46 -20.39
N LYS A 243 9.84 5.47 -19.58
CA LYS A 243 9.33 5.72 -18.22
C LYS A 243 10.37 6.42 -17.35
N LEU A 244 11.65 6.03 -17.46
CA LEU A 244 12.75 6.67 -16.74
C LEU A 244 12.93 8.13 -17.18
N GLN A 245 12.94 8.39 -18.49
CA GLN A 245 13.02 9.76 -19.03
C GLN A 245 11.84 10.63 -18.55
N LYS A 246 10.64 10.06 -18.44
CA LYS A 246 9.48 10.76 -17.89
C LYS A 246 9.65 11.08 -16.40
N LEU A 247 10.26 10.18 -15.63
CA LEU A 247 10.55 10.42 -14.22
C LEU A 247 11.60 11.53 -14.07
N ASP A 248 12.68 11.50 -14.85
CA ASP A 248 13.70 12.55 -14.87
C ASP A 248 13.06 13.92 -15.17
N TRP A 249 12.18 13.99 -16.18
CA TRP A 249 11.45 15.22 -16.49
C TRP A 249 10.54 15.70 -15.35
N MET A 250 9.89 14.76 -14.65
CA MET A 250 9.07 15.11 -13.49
C MET A 250 9.91 15.60 -12.31
N GLU A 251 11.09 15.01 -12.10
CA GLU A 251 12.03 15.41 -11.05
C GLU A 251 12.57 16.83 -11.32
N ASP A 252 12.98 17.14 -12.55
CA ASP A 252 13.39 18.50 -12.94
C ASP A 252 12.27 19.52 -12.73
N LYS A 253 11.04 19.16 -13.10
CA LYS A 253 9.86 20.03 -12.90
C LYS A 253 9.57 20.24 -11.42
N LEU A 254 9.71 19.21 -10.59
CA LEU A 254 9.52 19.30 -9.14
C LEU A 254 10.60 20.18 -8.54
N HIS A 255 11.87 19.98 -8.91
CA HIS A 255 12.98 20.80 -8.45
C HIS A 255 12.79 22.28 -8.82
N GLY A 256 12.33 22.56 -10.04
CA GLY A 256 11.98 23.92 -10.47
C GLY A 256 10.81 24.54 -9.69
N LEU A 257 9.86 23.73 -9.20
CA LEU A 257 8.79 24.21 -8.31
C LEU A 257 9.29 24.41 -6.88
N GLU A 258 10.14 23.53 -6.38
CA GLU A 258 10.76 23.61 -5.06
C GLU A 258 11.57 24.90 -4.92
N GLU A 259 12.46 25.21 -5.88
CA GLU A 259 13.23 26.45 -5.87
C GLU A 259 12.33 27.70 -5.98
N LYS A 260 11.19 27.62 -6.70
CA LYS A 260 10.21 28.71 -6.75
C LYS A 260 9.42 28.90 -5.45
N LEU A 261 9.25 27.85 -4.65
CA LEU A 261 8.50 27.86 -3.40
C LEU A 261 9.41 28.04 -2.17
N LYS A 262 10.72 27.87 -2.32
CA LYS A 262 11.70 28.09 -1.26
C LYS A 262 11.53 29.47 -0.64
N GLY A 263 11.28 29.50 0.67
CA GLY A 263 11.06 30.73 1.44
C GLY A 263 9.68 31.38 1.28
N LYS A 264 8.75 30.79 0.50
CA LYS A 264 7.36 31.24 0.41
C LYS A 264 6.49 30.42 1.35
N VAL A 265 5.70 31.10 2.19
CA VAL A 265 4.68 30.45 3.01
C VAL A 265 3.39 30.42 2.22
N VAL A 266 2.92 29.21 1.89
CA VAL A 266 1.62 29.00 1.23
C VAL A 266 0.58 28.78 2.33
N ILE A 267 -0.41 29.65 2.39
CA ILE A 267 -1.52 29.58 3.36
C ILE A 267 -2.81 29.42 2.57
N ASP A 268 -3.70 28.55 3.03
CA ASP A 268 -5.03 28.40 2.44
C ASP A 268 -5.81 29.72 2.54
N GLU A 269 -6.57 30.05 1.50
CA GLU A 269 -7.32 31.32 1.45
C GLU A 269 -8.28 31.46 2.65
N LYS A 270 -8.89 30.37 3.11
CA LYS A 270 -9.79 30.39 4.26
C LYS A 270 -9.03 30.69 5.56
N ASP A 271 -7.86 30.09 5.74
CA ASP A 271 -7.02 30.31 6.91
C ASP A 271 -6.42 31.71 6.91
N TRP A 272 -6.03 32.22 5.73
CA TRP A 272 -5.61 33.60 5.55
C TRP A 272 -6.72 34.59 5.90
N ASN A 273 -7.93 34.36 5.41
CA ASN A 273 -9.10 35.19 5.72
C ASN A 273 -9.46 35.13 7.21
N ASN A 274 -9.33 33.96 7.84
CA ASN A 274 -9.55 33.82 9.28
C ASN A 274 -8.53 34.63 10.09
N LEU A 275 -7.24 34.51 9.72
CA LEU A 275 -6.15 35.25 10.34
C LEU A 275 -6.37 36.77 10.19
N LEU A 276 -6.72 37.22 8.98
CA LEU A 276 -7.01 38.62 8.69
C LEU A 276 -8.18 39.14 9.53
N CYS A 277 -9.28 38.38 9.61
CA CYS A 277 -10.41 38.73 10.49
C CYS A 277 -9.97 38.86 11.94
N ARG A 278 -9.11 37.95 12.43
CA ARG A 278 -8.64 37.97 13.82
C ARG A 278 -7.73 39.16 14.09
N VAL A 279 -6.81 39.47 13.19
CA VAL A 279 -5.93 40.64 13.30
C VAL A 279 -6.77 41.92 13.34
N LEU A 280 -7.73 42.06 12.43
CA LEU A 280 -8.64 43.22 12.41
C LEU A 280 -9.43 43.39 13.71
N LEU A 281 -9.93 42.30 14.28
CA LEU A 281 -10.63 42.33 15.58
C LEU A 281 -9.70 42.76 16.72
N LEU A 282 -8.44 42.33 16.71
CA LEU A 282 -7.47 42.73 17.74
C LEU A 282 -7.06 44.20 17.59
N GLU A 283 -6.85 44.68 16.37
CA GLU A 283 -6.55 46.09 16.09
C GLU A 283 -7.69 47.01 16.54
N THR A 284 -8.93 46.65 16.18
CA THR A 284 -10.13 47.40 16.60
C THR A 284 -10.30 47.40 18.12
N GLN A 285 -10.05 46.27 18.79
CA GLN A 285 -10.04 46.20 20.25
C GLN A 285 -8.98 47.13 20.87
N LEU A 286 -7.75 47.11 20.37
CA LEU A 286 -6.66 47.96 20.86
C LEU A 286 -6.98 49.46 20.70
N VAL A 287 -7.57 49.86 19.56
CA VAL A 287 -8.00 51.25 19.32
C VAL A 287 -9.10 51.69 20.28
N LEU A 288 -9.98 50.78 20.68
CA LEU A 288 -11.04 51.08 21.66
C LEU A 288 -10.48 51.17 23.09
N GLU A 289 -9.50 50.33 23.44
CA GLU A 289 -8.85 50.35 24.74
C GLU A 289 -7.98 51.60 24.94
N THR A 290 -7.30 52.07 23.89
CA THR A 290 -6.48 53.31 23.93
C THR A 290 -7.29 54.61 23.96
N LYS A 291 -8.60 54.55 23.67
CA LYS A 291 -9.52 55.69 23.74
C LYS A 291 -10.30 55.80 25.07
N LYS A 292 -10.07 54.86 26.01
CA LYS A 292 -10.54 54.97 27.39
C LYS A 292 -9.47 55.58 28.28
#